data_AF-A0A7I7QCB0-F1
#
_entry.id   AF-A0A7I7QCB0-F1
#
_cell.length_a   1.000
_cell.length_b   1.000
_cell.length_c   1.000
_cell.angle_alpha   90.00
_cell.angle_beta   90.00
_cell.angle_gamma   90.00
#
_symmetry.space_group_name_H-M   'P 1'
#
loop_
_entity.id
_entity.type
_entity.pdbx_description
1 polymer ?
#
loop_
_entity_poly.entity_id
_entity_poly.type
_entity_poly.pdbx_seq_one_letter_code
_entity_poly.pdbx_strand_id
1 'polypeptide(L)'
;MTTAELAGKAVRTFCLAVFAAGLTLGLATGLAHADDTSTAGMYGDPITAAAFWKPQTYDDCALMAAADVVGEVTGHPVSEQEIIALAQQLPSQSHPGSIYTIPKNTGDPNSGQGTSPEDLPLLLAHYGVTAKLTNTSDAPTTGVSTGVAALKQYLASGRKVIVEVNGEMIWGQPVDAKDKNGQPSSDHAVVVTGIDVVNSQVHMNDSGADGGANETVSLDLFTRAWATSDDEMIVTDAA
;
A
#
# COMPACT_ATOMS: atom_id res chain seq x y z
N MET A 1 43.19 76.21 -32.78
CA MET A 1 43.86 75.20 -31.94
C MET A 1 43.07 73.90 -32.12
N THR A 2 43.54 73.05 -33.03
CA THR A 2 44.19 71.73 -32.78
C THR A 2 43.15 70.60 -32.57
N THR A 3 42.78 69.88 -33.65
CA THR A 3 43.25 68.53 -34.08
C THR A 3 42.60 67.38 -33.28
N ALA A 4 41.66 66.64 -33.90
CA ALA A 4 41.82 65.27 -34.45
C ALA A 4 41.56 64.19 -33.36
N GLU A 5 40.88 63.05 -33.51
CA GLU A 5 40.51 62.11 -34.59
C GLU A 5 39.11 61.53 -34.27
N LEU A 6 38.17 61.27 -35.20
CA LEU A 6 38.09 60.17 -36.21
C LEU A 6 38.15 58.77 -35.56
N ALA A 7 37.35 57.76 -35.88
CA ALA A 7 36.36 57.52 -36.93
C ALA A 7 35.47 56.33 -36.46
N GLY A 8 34.17 56.24 -36.81
CA GLY A 8 33.69 55.58 -38.04
C GLY A 8 33.27 54.13 -37.72
N LYS A 9 32.23 53.50 -38.27
CA LYS A 9 31.33 53.67 -39.42
C LYS A 9 30.15 52.69 -39.15
N ALA A 10 28.89 53.09 -39.25
CA ALA A 10 28.04 53.19 -40.45
C ALA A 10 27.22 51.91 -40.80
N VAL A 11 25.88 52.07 -40.74
CA VAL A 11 24.90 51.82 -41.84
C VAL A 11 24.53 50.33 -42.08
N ARG A 12 23.26 49.88 -42.18
CA ARG A 12 22.24 50.27 -43.18
C ARG A 12 20.86 49.67 -42.85
N THR A 13 19.81 50.44 -43.15
CA THR A 13 18.38 50.10 -43.20
C THR A 13 18.02 49.08 -44.28
N PHE A 14 16.97 48.25 -44.07
CA PHE A 14 15.98 47.95 -45.12
C PHE A 14 14.61 47.58 -44.51
N CYS A 15 13.55 48.19 -45.04
CA CYS A 15 12.14 47.91 -44.74
C CYS A 15 11.68 46.63 -45.45
N LEU A 16 10.68 45.92 -44.90
CA LEU A 16 9.54 45.37 -45.66
C LEU A 16 8.51 44.75 -44.70
N ALA A 17 7.26 45.18 -44.85
CA ALA A 17 6.08 44.64 -44.19
C ALA A 17 5.50 43.47 -45.03
N VAL A 18 5.06 42.40 -44.37
CA VAL A 18 4.08 41.44 -44.91
C VAL A 18 3.17 40.99 -43.76
N PHE A 19 1.88 41.28 -43.88
CA PHE A 19 0.81 40.62 -43.12
C PHE A 19 0.56 39.24 -43.73
N ALA A 20 0.58 38.18 -42.91
CA ALA A 20 -0.01 36.90 -43.26
C ALA A 20 -0.73 36.34 -42.02
N ALA A 21 -2.05 36.23 -42.13
CA ALA A 21 -2.89 35.49 -41.20
C ALA A 21 -2.63 33.98 -41.38
N GLY A 22 -2.32 33.29 -40.30
CA GLY A 22 -2.17 31.83 -40.26
C GLY A 22 -3.00 31.27 -39.11
N LEU A 23 -4.13 30.65 -39.45
CA LEU A 23 -4.94 29.83 -38.55
C LEU A 23 -4.13 28.55 -38.25
N THR A 24 -3.61 28.40 -37.02
CA THR A 24 -3.03 27.12 -36.58
C THR A 24 -3.93 26.48 -35.55
N LEU A 25 -4.66 25.44 -35.96
CA LEU A 25 -5.16 24.43 -35.05
C LEU A 25 -3.96 23.74 -34.41
N GLY A 26 -3.65 24.11 -33.17
CA GLY A 26 -2.70 23.40 -32.32
C GLY A 26 -3.41 22.29 -31.56
N LEU A 27 -3.47 21.09 -32.15
CA LEU A 27 -3.60 19.86 -31.37
C LEU A 27 -2.23 19.60 -30.73
N ALA A 28 -2.12 19.85 -29.43
CA ALA A 28 -0.97 19.40 -28.64
C ALA A 28 -1.50 18.77 -27.34
N THR A 29 -1.74 17.46 -27.45
CA THR A 29 -1.29 16.43 -26.51
C THR A 29 -1.35 16.80 -25.03
N GLY A 30 -2.31 16.17 -24.34
CA GLY A 30 -2.30 16.10 -22.88
C GLY A 30 -0.94 15.65 -22.37
N LEU A 31 -0.36 16.46 -21.49
CA LEU A 31 0.78 16.06 -20.68
C LEU A 31 0.26 15.04 -19.68
N ALA A 32 0.31 13.75 -20.07
CA ALA A 32 0.39 12.70 -19.08
C ALA A 32 1.68 12.98 -18.30
N HIS A 33 1.53 13.42 -17.05
CA HIS A 33 2.60 13.30 -16.08
C HIS A 33 2.83 11.80 -15.91
N ALA A 34 3.82 11.26 -16.61
CA ALA A 34 4.42 10.01 -16.19
C ALA A 34 5.11 10.34 -14.86
N ASP A 35 4.52 9.87 -13.77
CA ASP A 35 5.15 9.91 -12.46
C ASP A 35 6.40 9.03 -12.56
N ASP A 36 7.58 9.64 -12.38
CA ASP A 36 8.90 9.02 -12.58
C ASP A 36 9.27 8.04 -11.43
N THR A 37 8.28 7.54 -10.69
CA THR A 37 8.46 6.59 -9.59
C THR A 37 8.31 5.13 -10.03
N SER A 38 7.82 4.85 -11.25
CA SER A 38 7.83 3.49 -11.77
C SER A 38 9.23 3.12 -12.28
N THR A 39 10.08 2.59 -11.42
CA THR A 39 11.14 1.68 -11.88
C THR A 39 10.47 0.61 -12.74
N ALA A 40 10.98 0.40 -13.96
CA ALA A 40 10.36 -0.54 -14.90
C ALA A 40 10.15 -1.90 -14.23
N GLY A 41 8.88 -2.30 -14.05
CA GLY A 41 8.49 -3.56 -13.39
C GLY A 41 8.11 -3.45 -11.91
N MET A 42 8.09 -2.27 -11.30
CA MET A 42 7.51 -2.03 -9.99
C MET A 42 6.01 -1.76 -10.09
N TYR A 43 5.20 -2.52 -9.35
CA TYR A 43 3.79 -2.26 -9.11
C TYR A 43 3.61 -1.74 -7.69
N GLY A 44 3.03 -0.55 -7.51
CA GLY A 44 2.93 0.11 -6.20
C GLY A 44 4.05 1.13 -5.96
N ASP A 45 4.05 1.74 -4.78
CA ASP A 45 5.07 2.72 -4.36
C ASP A 45 5.53 2.39 -2.93
N PRO A 46 6.43 1.41 -2.79
CA PRO A 46 6.88 0.95 -1.48
C PRO A 46 7.71 1.98 -0.73
N ILE A 47 8.35 2.92 -1.43
CA ILE A 47 9.16 3.98 -0.79
C ILE A 47 8.27 4.98 -0.07
N THR A 48 7.18 5.40 -0.71
CA THR A 48 6.21 6.31 -0.07
C THR A 48 5.45 5.60 1.05
N ALA A 49 5.03 4.36 0.83
CA ALA A 49 4.30 3.58 1.82
C ALA A 49 5.11 3.33 3.11
N ALA A 50 6.44 3.17 3.01
CA ALA A 50 7.33 2.98 4.16
C ALA A 50 7.19 4.04 5.26
N ALA A 51 6.76 5.26 4.91
CA ALA A 51 6.61 6.36 5.87
C ALA A 51 5.44 6.15 6.85
N PHE A 52 4.47 5.31 6.50
CA PHE A 52 3.27 5.04 7.30
C PHE A 52 3.43 3.85 8.24
N TRP A 53 4.45 3.02 8.01
CA TRP A 53 4.77 1.91 8.91
C TRP A 53 5.02 2.37 10.35
N LYS A 54 4.50 1.58 11.29
CA LYS A 54 4.78 1.66 12.72
C LYS A 54 4.89 0.23 13.28
N PRO A 55 5.78 0.00 14.25
CA PRO A 55 5.84 -1.28 14.95
C PRO A 55 4.57 -1.48 15.79
N GLN A 56 4.15 -2.72 15.95
CA GLN A 56 3.10 -3.11 16.88
C GLN A 56 3.67 -3.35 18.29
N THR A 57 2.88 -3.10 19.31
CA THR A 57 3.20 -3.37 20.72
C THR A 57 2.48 -4.61 21.23
N TYR A 58 1.32 -4.94 20.66
CA TYR A 58 0.48 -6.05 21.06
C TYR A 58 0.31 -7.05 19.90
N ASP A 59 -0.52 -8.07 20.09
CA ASP A 59 -1.03 -8.93 19.02
C ASP A 59 -2.14 -8.22 18.24
N ASP A 60 -1.75 -7.17 17.51
CA ASP A 60 -2.65 -6.27 16.77
C ASP A 60 -2.12 -5.91 15.37
N CYS A 61 -1.40 -6.85 14.74
CA CYS A 61 -0.88 -6.71 13.37
C CYS A 61 -1.94 -6.21 12.37
N ALA A 62 -3.15 -6.76 12.44
CA ALA A 62 -4.27 -6.36 11.58
C ALA A 62 -4.72 -4.91 11.83
N LEU A 63 -4.68 -4.42 13.08
CA LEU A 63 -4.96 -3.02 13.38
C LEU A 63 -3.85 -2.12 12.85
N MET A 64 -2.59 -2.52 13.00
CA MET A 64 -1.45 -1.73 12.54
C MET A 64 -1.38 -1.67 11.02
N ALA A 65 -1.69 -2.76 10.32
CA ALA A 65 -1.87 -2.77 8.87
C ALA A 65 -3.02 -1.84 8.42
N ALA A 66 -4.13 -1.81 9.17
CA ALA A 66 -5.21 -0.88 8.91
C ALA A 66 -4.81 0.59 9.16
N ALA A 67 -4.07 0.88 10.23
CA ALA A 67 -3.57 2.22 10.53
C ALA A 67 -2.61 2.75 9.46
N ASP A 68 -1.75 1.88 8.95
CA ASP A 68 -0.85 2.15 7.82
C ASP A 68 -1.67 2.54 6.57
N VAL A 69 -2.60 1.68 6.14
CA VAL A 69 -3.49 1.94 4.99
C VAL A 69 -4.32 3.21 5.16
N VAL A 70 -4.83 3.51 6.36
CA VAL A 70 -5.54 4.77 6.64
C VAL A 70 -4.61 5.96 6.43
N GLY A 71 -3.37 5.89 6.93
CA GLY A 71 -2.36 6.91 6.70
C GLY A 71 -2.08 7.12 5.22
N GLU A 72 -1.86 6.04 4.47
CA GLU A 72 -1.59 6.08 3.04
C GLU A 72 -2.73 6.71 2.22
N VAL A 73 -3.98 6.35 2.52
CA VAL A 73 -5.15 6.80 1.75
C VAL A 73 -5.55 8.23 2.13
N THR A 74 -5.50 8.56 3.42
CA THR A 74 -6.04 9.84 3.93
C THR A 74 -4.98 10.92 4.10
N GLY A 75 -3.70 10.56 4.14
CA GLY A 75 -2.61 11.44 4.55
C GLY A 75 -2.60 11.77 6.05
N HIS A 76 -3.46 11.15 6.85
CA HIS A 76 -3.58 11.37 8.29
C HIS A 76 -3.23 10.07 9.04
N PRO A 77 -1.99 9.93 9.53
CA PRO A 77 -1.57 8.74 10.26
C PRO A 77 -2.39 8.53 11.53
N VAL A 78 -2.76 7.28 11.78
CA VAL A 78 -3.47 6.83 12.99
C VAL A 78 -2.47 6.15 13.93
N SER A 79 -2.56 6.43 15.23
CA SER A 79 -1.70 5.75 16.22
C SER A 79 -2.28 4.39 16.63
N GLU A 80 -1.41 3.47 17.06
CA GLU A 80 -1.81 2.17 17.63
C GLU A 80 -2.89 2.33 18.72
N GLN A 81 -2.66 3.25 19.67
CA GLN A 81 -3.60 3.51 20.76
C GLN A 81 -4.97 4.00 20.27
N GLU A 82 -5.00 4.80 19.21
CA GLU A 82 -6.24 5.33 18.62
C GLU A 82 -7.04 4.23 17.93
N ILE A 83 -6.37 3.42 17.09
CA ILE A 83 -7.05 2.34 16.39
C ILE A 83 -7.51 1.22 17.32
N ILE A 84 -6.74 0.89 18.37
CA ILE A 84 -7.16 0.00 19.46
C ILE A 84 -8.41 0.55 20.15
N ALA A 85 -8.40 1.83 20.53
CA ALA A 85 -9.51 2.44 21.25
C ALA A 85 -10.81 2.43 20.43
N LEU A 86 -10.71 2.61 19.10
CA LEU A 86 -11.85 2.45 18.20
C LEU A 86 -12.29 0.98 18.11
N ALA A 87 -11.37 0.06 17.83
CA ALA A 87 -11.67 -1.36 17.65
C ALA A 87 -12.31 -2.00 18.91
N GLN A 88 -11.96 -1.54 20.11
CA GLN A 88 -12.60 -1.97 21.36
C GLN A 88 -14.06 -1.51 21.51
N GLN A 89 -14.46 -0.44 20.83
CA GLN A 89 -15.82 0.12 20.89
C GLN A 89 -16.73 -0.44 19.80
N LEU A 90 -16.16 -0.99 18.73
CA LEU A 90 -16.89 -1.55 17.61
C LEU A 90 -17.21 -3.03 17.86
N PRO A 91 -18.48 -3.44 17.77
CA PRO A 91 -18.83 -4.86 17.76
C PRO A 91 -18.23 -5.55 16.53
N SER A 92 -17.65 -6.73 16.72
CA SER A 92 -17.22 -7.59 15.62
C SER A 92 -18.43 -8.08 14.81
N GLN A 93 -18.23 -8.21 13.49
CA GLN A 93 -19.16 -8.78 12.54
C GLN A 93 -19.00 -10.30 12.39
N SER A 94 -17.86 -10.86 12.79
CA SER A 94 -17.53 -12.29 12.66
C SER A 94 -17.76 -13.08 13.95
N HIS A 95 -17.63 -12.45 15.12
CA HIS A 95 -17.77 -13.12 16.40
C HIS A 95 -18.45 -12.24 17.49
N PRO A 96 -18.95 -12.83 18.59
CA PRO A 96 -19.42 -12.05 19.73
C PRO A 96 -18.30 -11.21 20.34
N GLY A 97 -18.59 -9.96 20.72
CA GLY A 97 -17.64 -9.06 21.37
C GLY A 97 -17.21 -7.89 20.48
N SER A 98 -16.12 -7.24 20.84
CA SER A 98 -15.51 -6.15 20.07
C SER A 98 -14.56 -6.67 19.00
N ILE A 99 -14.24 -5.85 17.99
CA ILE A 99 -13.24 -6.16 16.92
C ILE A 99 -11.87 -6.48 17.50
N TYR A 100 -11.52 -5.87 18.63
CA TYR A 100 -10.26 -6.12 19.31
C TYR A 100 -10.43 -6.07 20.82
N THR A 101 -9.62 -6.87 21.53
CA THR A 101 -9.44 -6.75 22.98
C THR A 101 -7.96 -6.82 23.32
N ILE A 102 -7.49 -5.91 24.17
CA ILE A 102 -6.11 -5.96 24.65
C ILE A 102 -5.91 -7.28 25.44
N PRO A 103 -4.79 -7.98 25.22
CA PRO A 103 -4.41 -9.17 25.99
C PRO A 103 -4.55 -8.93 27.50
N LYS A 104 -5.30 -9.81 28.18
CA LYS A 104 -5.48 -9.71 29.64
C LYS A 104 -4.22 -10.11 30.41
N ASN A 105 -3.38 -10.95 29.82
CA ASN A 105 -2.11 -11.33 30.41
C ASN A 105 -1.06 -10.26 30.07
N THR A 106 -0.76 -9.34 31.00
CA THR A 106 0.23 -8.29 30.78
C THR A 106 1.67 -8.82 30.63
N GLY A 107 1.92 -10.09 30.94
CA GLY A 107 3.20 -10.75 30.70
C GLY A 107 3.29 -11.46 29.34
N ASP A 108 2.21 -11.46 28.56
CA ASP A 108 2.11 -12.09 27.25
C ASP A 108 1.24 -11.23 26.31
N PRO A 109 1.85 -10.33 25.52
CA PRO A 109 1.13 -9.45 24.61
C PRO A 109 0.43 -10.20 23.46
N ASN A 110 0.61 -11.52 23.35
CA ASN A 110 -0.02 -12.38 22.35
C ASN A 110 -1.12 -13.27 22.91
N SER A 111 -1.51 -13.07 24.17
CA SER A 111 -2.62 -13.82 24.80
C SER A 111 -4.00 -13.26 24.46
N GLY A 112 -4.09 -12.32 23.52
CA GLY A 112 -5.28 -11.55 23.20
C GLY A 112 -6.22 -12.28 22.24
N GLN A 113 -7.27 -11.57 21.85
CA GLN A 113 -7.99 -11.87 20.63
C GLN A 113 -7.62 -10.78 19.64
N GLY A 114 -6.79 -11.14 18.65
CA GLY A 114 -6.50 -10.29 17.49
C GLY A 114 -7.77 -9.94 16.71
N THR A 115 -7.60 -9.21 15.62
CA THR A 115 -8.72 -8.76 14.79
C THR A 115 -9.00 -9.74 13.66
N SER A 116 -10.27 -10.12 13.50
CA SER A 116 -10.74 -10.88 12.35
C SER A 116 -10.60 -10.08 11.05
N PRO A 117 -10.13 -10.68 9.95
CA PRO A 117 -10.06 -10.02 8.63
C PRO A 117 -11.41 -9.47 8.15
N GLU A 118 -12.53 -10.12 8.51
CA GLU A 118 -13.89 -9.68 8.20
C GLU A 118 -14.28 -8.34 8.85
N ASP A 119 -13.60 -7.94 9.93
CA ASP A 119 -13.84 -6.69 10.63
C ASP A 119 -13.04 -5.51 10.06
N LEU A 120 -11.99 -5.78 9.29
CA LEU A 120 -11.10 -4.74 8.74
C LEU A 120 -11.82 -3.77 7.78
N PRO A 121 -12.71 -4.21 6.86
CA PRO A 121 -13.49 -3.28 6.05
C PRO A 121 -14.35 -2.31 6.88
N LEU A 122 -14.96 -2.79 7.98
CA LEU A 122 -15.74 -1.94 8.89
C LEU A 122 -14.82 -0.92 9.58
N LEU A 123 -13.70 -1.38 10.11
CA LEU A 123 -12.73 -0.53 10.80
C LEU A 123 -12.18 0.57 9.88
N LEU A 124 -11.78 0.21 8.66
CA LEU A 124 -11.30 1.16 7.65
C LEU A 124 -12.38 2.19 7.27
N ALA A 125 -13.65 1.76 7.16
CA ALA A 125 -14.75 2.66 6.81
C ALA A 125 -14.98 3.77 7.86
N HIS A 126 -14.67 3.52 9.14
CA HIS A 126 -14.72 4.55 10.18
C HIS A 126 -13.73 5.69 9.96
N TYR A 127 -12.63 5.44 9.25
CA TYR A 127 -11.65 6.45 8.84
C TYR A 127 -11.92 7.01 7.43
N GLY A 128 -13.05 6.64 6.81
CA GLY A 128 -13.40 7.07 5.45
C GLY A 128 -12.69 6.29 4.34
N VAL A 129 -12.09 5.14 4.66
CA VAL A 129 -11.45 4.25 3.69
C VAL A 129 -12.40 3.09 3.37
N THR A 130 -12.99 3.10 2.18
CA THR A 130 -13.80 1.97 1.72
C THR A 130 -12.88 0.84 1.26
N ALA A 131 -13.11 -0.37 1.75
CA ALA A 131 -12.36 -1.57 1.36
C ALA A 131 -13.25 -2.80 1.27
N LYS A 132 -12.74 -3.85 0.63
CA LYS A 132 -13.43 -5.13 0.47
C LYS A 132 -12.48 -6.27 0.83
N LEU A 133 -12.99 -7.23 1.59
CA LEU A 133 -12.36 -8.52 1.82
C LEU A 133 -12.60 -9.43 0.61
N THR A 134 -11.61 -10.22 0.23
CA THR A 134 -11.72 -11.28 -0.76
C THR A 134 -10.66 -12.35 -0.53
N ASN A 135 -10.95 -13.58 -0.95
CA ASN A 135 -10.05 -14.72 -0.99
C ASN A 135 -10.39 -15.55 -2.24
N THR A 136 -9.67 -16.63 -2.48
CA THR A 136 -9.82 -17.46 -3.70
C THR A 136 -11.22 -18.09 -3.76
N SER A 137 -11.74 -18.52 -2.61
CA SER A 137 -13.06 -19.15 -2.49
C SER A 137 -14.22 -18.18 -2.75
N ASP A 138 -14.09 -16.93 -2.30
CA ASP A 138 -15.15 -15.91 -2.36
C ASP A 138 -15.07 -15.04 -3.62
N ALA A 139 -13.92 -14.95 -4.28
CA ALA A 139 -13.75 -14.14 -5.49
C ALA A 139 -14.79 -14.41 -6.60
N PRO A 140 -15.18 -15.68 -6.90
CA PRO A 140 -16.20 -15.96 -7.92
C PRO A 140 -17.60 -15.43 -7.59
N THR A 141 -17.94 -15.28 -6.30
CA THR A 141 -19.28 -14.85 -5.85
C THR A 141 -19.33 -13.36 -5.59
N THR A 142 -18.26 -12.78 -5.04
CA THR A 142 -18.16 -11.35 -4.70
C THR A 142 -17.76 -10.49 -5.90
N GLY A 143 -17.09 -11.08 -6.90
CA GLY A 143 -16.55 -10.36 -8.06
C GLY A 143 -15.31 -9.51 -7.72
N VAL A 144 -14.79 -9.59 -6.51
CA VAL A 144 -13.50 -9.00 -6.12
C VAL A 144 -12.45 -10.08 -6.37
N SER A 145 -11.43 -9.79 -7.18
CA SER A 145 -10.42 -10.79 -7.54
C SER A 145 -9.31 -10.84 -6.51
N THR A 146 -8.75 -12.02 -6.26
CA THR A 146 -7.52 -12.21 -5.47
C THR A 146 -6.39 -12.85 -6.29
N GLY A 147 -5.27 -13.15 -5.63
CA GLY A 147 -4.07 -13.73 -6.20
C GLY A 147 -3.13 -12.70 -6.82
N VAL A 148 -1.91 -13.15 -7.16
CA VAL A 148 -0.80 -12.29 -7.61
C VAL A 148 -1.16 -11.41 -8.81
N ALA A 149 -2.01 -11.89 -9.72
CA ALA A 149 -2.45 -11.11 -10.88
C ALA A 149 -3.33 -9.92 -10.47
N ALA A 150 -4.29 -10.13 -9.57
CA ALA A 150 -5.16 -9.08 -9.05
C ALA A 150 -4.37 -8.11 -8.16
N LEU A 151 -3.51 -8.63 -7.29
CA LEU A 151 -2.64 -7.84 -6.42
C LEU A 151 -1.81 -6.82 -7.22
N LYS A 152 -1.15 -7.25 -8.30
CA LYS A 152 -0.42 -6.34 -9.20
C LYS A 152 -1.32 -5.26 -9.79
N GLN A 153 -2.55 -5.61 -10.23
CA GLN A 153 -3.48 -4.62 -10.78
C GLN A 153 -3.93 -3.59 -9.74
N TYR A 154 -4.14 -4.03 -8.50
CA TYR A 154 -4.53 -3.16 -7.40
C TYR A 154 -3.40 -2.19 -7.04
N LEU A 155 -2.17 -2.69 -6.91
CA LEU A 155 -0.99 -1.86 -6.66
C LEU A 155 -0.72 -0.87 -7.81
N ALA A 156 -0.80 -1.31 -9.08
CA ALA A 156 -0.64 -0.40 -10.23
C ALA A 156 -1.73 0.68 -10.33
N SER A 157 -2.90 0.46 -9.73
CA SER A 157 -3.97 1.45 -9.66
C SER A 157 -3.94 2.31 -8.40
N GLY A 158 -2.86 2.21 -7.60
CA GLY A 158 -2.68 2.98 -6.37
C GLY A 158 -3.56 2.52 -5.20
N ARG A 159 -4.27 1.39 -5.35
CA ARG A 159 -5.08 0.80 -4.28
C ARG A 159 -4.18 0.16 -3.24
N LYS A 160 -4.61 0.21 -1.97
CA LYS A 160 -3.86 -0.34 -0.84
C LYS A 160 -4.39 -1.72 -0.48
N VAL A 161 -3.47 -2.61 -0.08
CA VAL A 161 -3.78 -4.02 0.15
C VAL A 161 -3.17 -4.50 1.45
N ILE A 162 -4.03 -4.99 2.34
CA ILE A 162 -3.65 -5.79 3.51
C ILE A 162 -3.83 -7.26 3.13
N VAL A 163 -2.91 -8.12 3.49
CA VAL A 163 -3.00 -9.57 3.24
C VAL A 163 -2.81 -10.35 4.54
N GLU A 164 -3.46 -11.50 4.62
CA GLU A 164 -3.31 -12.44 5.73
C GLU A 164 -2.30 -13.53 5.34
N VAL A 165 -1.21 -13.65 6.08
CA VAL A 165 -0.11 -14.59 5.80
C VAL A 165 0.18 -15.44 7.04
N ASN A 166 0.93 -16.53 6.85
CA ASN A 166 1.63 -17.13 7.97
C ASN A 166 2.94 -16.34 8.23
N GLY A 167 3.03 -15.69 9.39
CA GLY A 167 4.15 -14.80 9.72
C GLY A 167 5.47 -15.55 9.88
N GLU A 168 5.45 -16.76 10.44
CA GLU A 168 6.68 -17.54 10.62
C GLU A 168 7.28 -17.97 9.29
N MET A 169 6.45 -18.30 8.30
CA MET A 169 6.90 -18.61 6.95
C MET A 169 7.57 -17.41 6.29
N ILE A 170 6.97 -16.22 6.38
CA ILE A 170 7.53 -14.98 5.81
C ILE A 170 8.95 -14.75 6.35
N TRP A 171 9.15 -14.92 7.65
CA TRP A 171 10.42 -14.64 8.32
C TRP A 171 11.33 -15.86 8.51
N GLY A 172 11.02 -16.98 7.85
CA GLY A 172 11.84 -18.20 7.89
C GLY A 172 11.97 -18.83 9.29
N GLN A 173 11.00 -18.59 10.17
CA GLN A 173 10.94 -19.13 11.51
C GLN A 173 10.30 -20.53 11.52
N PRO A 174 10.50 -21.31 12.60
CA PRO A 174 9.72 -22.52 12.82
C PRO A 174 8.22 -22.20 12.82
N VAL A 175 7.44 -22.89 11.98
CA VAL A 175 6.00 -22.68 11.89
C VAL A 175 5.30 -23.33 13.09
N ASP A 176 4.70 -22.53 13.95
CA ASP A 176 3.91 -22.97 15.09
C ASP A 176 2.40 -22.83 14.81
N ALA A 177 2.00 -21.76 14.12
CA ALA A 177 0.64 -21.55 13.63
C ALA A 177 0.24 -22.61 12.60
N LYS A 178 -0.56 -23.58 13.05
CA LYS A 178 -1.00 -24.73 12.24
C LYS A 178 -2.48 -25.01 12.42
N ASP A 179 -3.09 -25.47 11.34
CA ASP A 179 -4.46 -25.99 11.35
C ASP A 179 -4.56 -27.33 12.12
N LYS A 180 -5.78 -27.82 12.28
CA LYS A 180 -6.06 -29.10 12.95
C LYS A 180 -5.42 -30.33 12.29
N ASN A 181 -4.95 -30.19 11.04
CA ASN A 181 -4.30 -31.24 10.27
C ASN A 181 -2.76 -31.08 10.27
N GLY A 182 -2.23 -30.09 11.00
CA GLY A 182 -0.79 -29.80 11.11
C GLY A 182 -0.22 -29.04 9.92
N GLN A 183 -1.05 -28.49 9.03
CA GLN A 183 -0.61 -27.62 7.94
C GLN A 183 -0.42 -26.18 8.45
N PRO A 184 0.53 -25.40 7.92
CA PRO A 184 0.64 -23.97 8.24
C PRO A 184 -0.68 -23.24 8.05
N SER A 185 -1.00 -22.34 8.97
CA SER A 185 -2.20 -21.49 8.95
C SER A 185 -1.78 -20.03 9.00
N SER A 186 -2.54 -19.13 8.37
CA SER A 186 -2.30 -17.69 8.53
C SER A 186 -2.60 -17.25 9.97
N ASP A 187 -1.83 -16.27 10.42
CA ASP A 187 -1.88 -15.71 11.77
C ASP A 187 -1.43 -14.24 11.81
N HIS A 188 -1.03 -13.66 10.67
CA HIS A 188 -0.39 -12.36 10.62
C HIS A 188 -0.87 -11.52 9.44
N ALA A 189 -1.13 -10.24 9.70
CA ALA A 189 -1.54 -9.28 8.67
C ALA A 189 -0.39 -8.32 8.33
N VAL A 190 -0.15 -8.12 7.03
CA VAL A 190 0.87 -7.18 6.51
C VAL A 190 0.30 -6.32 5.38
N VAL A 191 0.88 -5.15 5.15
CA VAL A 191 0.52 -4.31 4.00
C VAL A 191 1.46 -4.63 2.85
N VAL A 192 0.94 -5.08 1.71
CA VAL A 192 1.74 -5.21 0.49
C VAL A 192 1.84 -3.84 -0.16
N THR A 193 3.05 -3.31 -0.23
CA THR A 193 3.32 -1.94 -0.72
C THR A 193 3.91 -1.93 -2.13
N GLY A 194 4.45 -3.06 -2.59
CA GLY A 194 4.84 -3.22 -3.98
C GLY A 194 5.18 -4.62 -4.43
N ILE A 195 5.21 -4.83 -5.75
CA ILE A 195 5.73 -6.04 -6.40
C ILE A 195 6.77 -5.64 -7.44
N ASP A 196 8.01 -6.09 -7.23
CA ASP A 196 9.11 -5.97 -8.18
C ASP A 196 9.17 -7.25 -9.03
N VAL A 197 8.65 -7.19 -10.25
CA VAL A 197 8.67 -8.36 -11.15
C VAL A 197 10.03 -8.61 -11.80
N VAL A 198 10.94 -7.63 -11.78
CA VAL A 198 12.30 -7.78 -12.31
C VAL A 198 13.12 -8.64 -11.36
N ASN A 199 13.02 -8.36 -10.06
CA ASN A 199 13.75 -9.08 -9.02
C ASN A 199 12.93 -10.21 -8.37
N SER A 200 11.66 -10.38 -8.76
CA SER A 200 10.72 -11.35 -8.18
C SER A 200 10.58 -11.18 -6.66
N GLN A 201 10.36 -9.94 -6.22
CA GLN A 201 10.23 -9.56 -4.82
C GLN A 201 8.89 -8.91 -4.53
N VAL A 202 8.44 -9.07 -3.29
CA VAL A 202 7.29 -8.38 -2.71
C VAL A 202 7.81 -7.45 -1.63
N HIS A 203 7.41 -6.19 -1.72
CA HIS A 203 7.68 -5.14 -0.74
C HIS A 203 6.49 -5.03 0.21
N MET A 204 6.77 -4.97 1.51
CA MET A 204 5.73 -4.97 2.53
C MET A 204 6.07 -4.03 3.70
N ASN A 205 5.04 -3.52 4.36
CA ASN A 205 5.14 -2.99 5.70
C ASN A 205 4.61 -4.05 6.67
N ASP A 206 5.45 -4.47 7.61
CA ASP A 206 5.14 -5.50 8.61
C ASP A 206 5.37 -4.92 10.02
N SER A 207 4.29 -4.67 10.75
CA SER A 207 4.36 -4.10 12.10
C SER A 207 4.99 -5.04 13.14
N GLY A 208 5.00 -6.34 12.89
CA GLY A 208 5.54 -7.37 13.77
C GLY A 208 7.06 -7.57 13.63
N ALA A 209 7.66 -7.04 12.56
CA ALA A 209 9.10 -7.12 12.32
C ALA A 209 9.85 -5.90 12.90
N ASP A 210 11.03 -6.15 13.47
CA ASP A 210 11.95 -5.10 13.90
C ASP A 210 12.42 -4.28 12.69
N GLY A 211 11.91 -3.05 12.55
CA GLY A 211 12.22 -2.20 11.41
C GLY A 211 11.48 -2.59 10.12
N GLY A 212 10.30 -3.23 10.24
CA GLY A 212 9.52 -3.80 9.13
C GLY A 212 8.96 -2.84 8.08
N ALA A 213 9.49 -1.63 7.93
CA ALA A 213 9.12 -0.70 6.87
C ALA A 213 9.79 -1.08 5.55
N ASN A 214 9.00 -1.31 4.50
CA ASN A 214 9.49 -1.67 3.16
C ASN A 214 10.47 -2.85 3.16
N GLU A 215 10.14 -3.88 3.93
CA GLU A 215 10.85 -5.14 3.88
C GLU A 215 10.56 -5.91 2.59
N THR A 216 11.49 -6.78 2.21
CA THR A 216 11.39 -7.55 0.97
C THR A 216 11.50 -9.04 1.20
N VAL A 217 10.59 -9.80 0.58
CA VAL A 217 10.69 -11.27 0.47
C VAL A 217 10.58 -11.69 -0.99
N SER A 218 10.98 -12.93 -1.30
CA SER A 218 10.76 -13.47 -2.65
C SER A 218 9.27 -13.65 -2.92
N LEU A 219 8.85 -13.44 -4.16
CA LEU A 219 7.45 -13.63 -4.58
C LEU A 219 6.98 -15.07 -4.34
N ASP A 220 7.84 -16.07 -4.51
CA ASP A 220 7.52 -17.47 -4.19
C ASP A 220 7.23 -17.67 -2.71
N LEU A 221 8.08 -17.12 -1.83
CA LEU A 221 7.88 -17.25 -0.39
C LEU A 221 6.59 -16.57 0.04
N PHE A 222 6.37 -15.34 -0.43
CA PHE A 222 5.15 -14.59 -0.19
C PHE A 222 3.91 -15.38 -0.61
N THR A 223 3.86 -15.86 -1.85
CA THR A 223 2.68 -16.60 -2.35
C THR A 223 2.42 -17.88 -1.56
N ARG A 224 3.47 -18.61 -1.11
CA ARG A 224 3.27 -19.79 -0.26
C ARG A 224 2.75 -19.45 1.14
N ALA A 225 3.21 -18.36 1.74
CA ALA A 225 2.73 -17.91 3.05
C ALA A 225 1.31 -17.34 2.96
N TRP A 226 1.00 -16.60 1.90
CA TRP A 226 -0.33 -16.03 1.63
C TRP A 226 -1.38 -17.11 1.32
N ALA A 227 -1.00 -18.17 0.60
CA ALA A 227 -1.91 -19.28 0.31
C ALA A 227 -2.42 -20.00 1.58
N THR A 228 -1.80 -19.79 2.74
CA THR A 228 -2.29 -20.34 4.02
C THR A 228 -3.60 -19.71 4.50
N SER A 229 -3.96 -18.54 3.96
CA SER A 229 -5.25 -17.84 4.18
C SER A 229 -6.22 -17.98 3.00
N ASP A 230 -5.97 -18.87 2.03
CA ASP A 230 -6.72 -18.92 0.76
C ASP A 230 -6.54 -17.67 -0.13
N ASP A 231 -5.35 -17.07 -0.07
CA ASP A 231 -5.02 -15.79 -0.71
C ASP A 231 -5.96 -14.67 -0.22
N GLU A 232 -6.23 -14.60 1.09
CA GLU A 232 -7.12 -13.59 1.68
C GLU A 232 -6.46 -12.22 1.73
N MET A 233 -7.21 -11.21 1.29
CA MET A 233 -6.77 -9.82 1.32
C MET A 233 -7.93 -8.83 1.46
N ILE A 234 -7.59 -7.68 2.03
CA ILE A 234 -8.46 -6.52 2.13
C ILE A 234 -7.89 -5.47 1.18
N VAL A 235 -8.69 -5.07 0.19
CA VAL A 235 -8.28 -4.08 -0.81
C VAL A 235 -9.17 -2.85 -0.76
N THR A 236 -8.56 -1.66 -0.69
CA THR A 236 -9.30 -0.37 -0.74
C THR A 236 -9.99 -0.18 -2.07
N ASP A 237 -11.08 0.58 -2.17
CA ASP A 237 -11.62 0.98 -3.48
C ASP A 237 -10.61 1.85 -4.26
N ALA A 238 -10.87 2.06 -5.55
CA ALA A 238 -10.10 3.03 -6.34
C ALA A 238 -10.37 4.44 -5.82
N ALA A 239 -9.32 5.28 -5.80
CA ALA A 239 -9.41 6.70 -5.44
C ALA A 239 -10.22 7.53 -6.45
#